data_AF-A0A354FIT7-F1
#
_entry.id   AF-A0A354FIT7-F1
#
_cell.length_a   1.000
_cell.length_b   1.000
_cell.length_c   1.000
_cell.angle_alpha   90.00
_cell.angle_beta   90.00
_cell.angle_gamma   90.00
#
_symmetry.space_group_name_H-M   'P 1'
#
loop_
_entity.id
_entity.type
_entity.pdbx_description
1 polymer ?
#
loop_
_entity_poly.entity_id
_entity_poly.type
_entity_poly.pdbx_seq_one_letter_code
_entity_poly.pdbx_strand_id
1 'polypeptide(L)'
;DIIRVVGRKEPVTVYEALARKNQLSGDKALVVESYLQGYECYHNHDFAAAAPFFEKALEIDDEDGPSAEYLKRCKAFKLQPPEKDWDGVHTLTEKG
;
A
#
# COMPACT_ATOMS: atom_id res chain seq x y z
N ASP A 1 18.71 14.89 -8.64
CA ASP A 1 18.89 13.93 -9.74
C ASP A 1 17.70 13.02 -9.93
N ILE A 2 17.27 12.86 -11.18
CA ILE A 2 16.16 11.99 -11.58
C ILE A 2 16.74 10.59 -11.74
N ILE A 3 16.58 9.73 -10.73
CA ILE A 3 16.61 8.29 -10.96
C ILE A 3 15.18 7.81 -11.12
N ARG A 4 14.76 7.84 -12.38
CA ARG A 4 13.64 7.06 -12.87
C ARG A 4 14.09 5.60 -12.86
N VAL A 5 13.90 4.92 -11.72
CA VAL A 5 14.03 3.46 -11.68
C VAL A 5 12.78 2.93 -12.36
N VAL A 6 12.94 2.41 -13.56
CA VAL A 6 11.89 1.72 -14.28
C VAL A 6 11.28 0.66 -13.35
N GLY A 7 10.01 0.83 -12.97
CA GLY A 7 9.19 -0.25 -12.39
C GLY A 7 9.22 -0.45 -10.88
N ARG A 8 9.50 0.55 -10.04
CA ARG A 8 9.34 0.33 -8.59
C ARG A 8 7.89 0.57 -8.13
N LYS A 9 7.17 -0.55 -7.97
CA LYS A 9 5.96 -0.72 -7.14
C LYS A 9 6.37 -0.69 -5.66
N GLU A 10 6.98 0.42 -5.23
CA GLU A 10 7.92 0.45 -4.09
C GLU A 10 7.42 -0.15 -2.77
N PRO A 11 6.17 -0.04 -2.31
CA PRO A 11 5.83 -0.55 -0.99
C PRO A 11 5.57 -2.06 -1.00
N VAL A 12 4.97 -2.64 -2.06
CA VAL A 12 4.90 -4.11 -2.20
C VAL A 12 6.26 -4.74 -2.33
N THR A 13 7.16 -4.15 -3.13
CA THR A 13 8.50 -4.70 -3.29
C THR A 13 9.26 -4.72 -1.95
N VAL A 14 9.05 -3.70 -1.10
CA VAL A 14 9.64 -3.66 0.25
C VAL A 14 9.04 -4.76 1.15
N TYR A 15 7.71 -4.88 1.23
CA TYR A 15 7.07 -5.89 2.08
C TYR A 15 7.27 -7.32 1.57
N GLU A 16 7.24 -7.57 0.26
CA GLU A 16 7.57 -8.87 -0.34
C GLU A 16 9.02 -9.27 -0.01
N ALA A 17 9.96 -8.33 -0.03
CA ALA A 17 11.34 -8.60 0.33
C ALA A 17 11.48 -8.95 1.84
N LEU A 18 10.68 -8.34 2.70
CA LEU A 18 10.63 -8.65 4.13
C LEU A 18 9.95 -10.01 4.40
N ALA A 19 8.86 -10.33 3.68
CA ALA A 19 8.15 -11.61 3.78
C ALA A 19 9.00 -12.79 3.29
N ARG A 20 9.72 -12.64 2.17
CA ARG A 20 10.61 -13.69 1.62
C ARG A 20 11.78 -14.04 2.53
N LYS A 21 12.13 -13.16 3.47
CA LYS A 21 13.20 -13.40 4.44
C LYS A 21 12.78 -14.20 5.67
N ASN A 22 11.57 -14.78 5.74
CA ASN A 22 11.14 -15.68 6.84
C ASN A 22 11.42 -15.12 8.26
N GLN A 23 11.55 -13.80 8.38
CA GLN A 23 12.03 -13.08 9.56
C GLN A 23 10.91 -12.27 10.23
N LEU A 24 9.72 -12.28 9.66
CA LEU A 24 8.55 -11.65 10.25
C LEU A 24 7.79 -12.72 11.04
N SER A 25 7.86 -12.63 12.35
CA SER A 25 7.03 -13.39 13.28
C SER A 25 6.21 -12.41 14.13
N GLY A 26 5.09 -12.90 14.66
CA GLY A 26 4.18 -12.09 15.48
C GLY A 26 3.44 -11.02 14.68
N ASP A 27 3.10 -9.94 15.36
CA ASP A 27 2.22 -8.87 14.87
C ASP A 27 2.67 -8.29 13.52
N LYS A 28 3.99 -8.19 13.30
CA LYS A 28 4.54 -7.67 12.04
C LYS A 28 4.20 -8.53 10.82
N ALA A 29 4.10 -9.86 10.99
CA ALA A 29 3.69 -10.74 9.90
C ALA A 29 2.22 -10.49 9.50
N LEU A 30 1.36 -10.23 10.49
CA LEU A 30 -0.06 -9.93 10.28
C LEU A 30 -0.28 -8.56 9.63
N VAL A 31 0.54 -7.56 9.99
CA VAL A 31 0.59 -6.26 9.32
C VAL A 31 0.94 -6.45 7.84
N VAL A 32 2.01 -7.19 7.55
CA VAL A 32 2.45 -7.44 6.16
C VAL A 32 1.41 -8.21 5.36
N GLU A 33 0.80 -9.25 5.93
CA GLU A 33 -0.27 -10.00 5.27
C GLU A 33 -1.46 -9.09 4.94
N SER A 34 -1.94 -8.32 5.91
CA SER A 34 -3.06 -7.39 5.73
C SER A 34 -2.73 -6.31 4.69
N TYR A 35 -1.53 -5.74 4.74
CA TYR A 35 -1.06 -4.78 3.75
C TYR A 35 -1.07 -5.36 2.32
N LEU A 36 -0.53 -6.58 2.12
CA LEU A 36 -0.46 -7.20 0.80
C LEU A 36 -1.86 -7.48 0.23
N GLN A 37 -2.80 -7.94 1.05
CA GLN A 37 -4.19 -8.15 0.64
C GLN A 37 -4.87 -6.83 0.24
N GLY A 38 -4.69 -5.78 1.04
CA GLY A 38 -5.21 -4.44 0.72
C GLY A 38 -4.62 -3.89 -0.57
N TYR A 39 -3.33 -4.11 -0.79
CA TYR A 39 -2.65 -3.67 -2.01
C TYR A 39 -3.16 -4.37 -3.26
N GLU A 40 -3.43 -5.68 -3.22
CA GLU A 40 -4.00 -6.40 -4.37
C GLU A 40 -5.36 -5.82 -4.77
N CYS A 41 -6.25 -5.58 -3.81
CA CYS A 41 -7.53 -4.91 -4.06
C CYS A 41 -7.34 -3.50 -4.63
N TYR A 42 -6.43 -2.71 -4.05
CA TYR A 42 -6.13 -1.36 -4.50
C TYR A 42 -5.61 -1.32 -5.94
N HIS A 43 -4.73 -2.27 -6.30
CA HIS A 43 -4.20 -2.38 -7.65
C HIS A 43 -5.27 -2.76 -8.69
N ASN A 44 -6.31 -3.47 -8.26
CA ASN A 44 -7.49 -3.78 -9.07
C ASN A 44 -8.55 -2.65 -9.07
N HIS A 45 -8.21 -1.48 -8.52
CA HIS A 45 -9.11 -0.33 -8.32
C HIS A 45 -10.34 -0.64 -7.44
N ASP A 46 -10.31 -1.72 -6.66
CA ASP A 46 -11.34 -2.03 -5.67
C ASP A 46 -10.98 -1.39 -4.33
N PHE A 47 -11.08 -0.06 -4.29
CA PHE A 47 -10.76 0.75 -3.11
C PHE A 47 -11.68 0.46 -1.92
N ALA A 48 -12.91 0.00 -2.19
CA ALA A 48 -13.86 -0.39 -1.15
C ALA A 48 -13.45 -1.69 -0.47
N ALA A 49 -12.95 -2.67 -1.23
CA ALA A 49 -12.38 -3.89 -0.67
C ALA A 49 -10.98 -3.70 -0.07
N ALA A 50 -10.20 -2.74 -0.57
CA ALA A 50 -8.84 -2.47 -0.09
C ALA A 50 -8.79 -1.81 1.30
N ALA A 51 -9.66 -0.83 1.55
CA ALA A 51 -9.69 -0.06 2.80
C ALA A 51 -9.71 -0.90 4.10
N PRO A 52 -10.58 -1.93 4.27
CA PRO A 52 -10.63 -2.71 5.51
C PRO A 52 -9.34 -3.47 5.82
N PHE A 53 -8.57 -3.86 4.79
CA PHE A 53 -7.28 -4.53 5.00
C PHE A 53 -6.22 -3.57 5.56
N PHE A 54 -6.18 -2.33 5.07
CA PHE A 54 -5.29 -1.32 5.61
C PHE A 54 -5.71 -0.86 7.01
N GLU A 55 -7.01 -0.79 7.29
CA GLU A 55 -7.51 -0.53 8.65
C GLU A 55 -7.05 -1.64 9.61
N LYS A 56 -7.17 -2.91 9.20
CA LYS A 56 -6.69 -4.05 10.00
C LYS A 56 -5.18 -4.01 10.26
N ALA A 57 -4.38 -3.60 9.27
CA ALA A 57 -2.94 -3.43 9.48
C ALA A 57 -2.64 -2.35 10.55
N LEU A 58 -3.39 -1.23 10.51
CA LEU A 58 -3.26 -0.13 11.48
C LEU A 58 -3.83 -0.44 12.86
N GLU A 59 -4.76 -1.40 12.97
CA GLU A 59 -5.20 -1.92 14.27
C GLU A 59 -4.10 -2.71 15.00
N ILE A 60 -3.14 -3.26 14.24
CA ILE A 60 -2.03 -4.07 14.76
C ILE A 60 -0.78 -3.19 14.98
N ASP A 61 -0.50 -2.31 14.02
CA ASP A 61 0.60 -1.34 14.07
C ASP A 61 0.08 0.02 13.59
N ASP A 62 -0.31 0.88 14.52
CA ASP A 62 -0.87 2.20 14.24
C ASP A 62 0.17 3.17 13.65
N GLU A 63 1.45 2.82 13.71
CA GLU A 63 2.57 3.54 13.12
C GLU A 63 2.93 3.05 11.70
N ASP A 64 2.20 2.07 11.13
CA ASP A 64 2.45 1.56 9.78
C ASP A 64 2.11 2.61 8.70
N GLY A 65 3.10 3.46 8.41
CA GLY A 65 3.00 4.56 7.46
C GLY A 65 2.45 4.16 6.08
N PRO A 66 2.86 3.02 5.49
CA PRO A 66 2.28 2.55 4.23
C PRO A 66 0.78 2.25 4.32
N SER A 67 0.30 1.49 5.30
CA SER A 67 -1.13 1.21 5.43
C SER A 67 -1.94 2.49 5.65
N ALA A 68 -1.44 3.44 6.46
CA ALA A 68 -2.09 4.74 6.66
C ALA A 68 -2.25 5.54 5.35
N GLU A 69 -1.20 5.60 4.54
CA GLU A 69 -1.22 6.31 3.26
C GLU A 69 -2.17 5.64 2.25
N TYR A 70 -2.14 4.32 2.14
CA TYR A 70 -3.06 3.61 1.24
C TYR A 70 -4.52 3.69 1.70
N LEU A 71 -4.79 3.64 3.00
CA LEU A 71 -6.14 3.84 3.53
C LEU A 71 -6.70 5.22 3.18
N LYS A 72 -5.88 6.27 3.36
CA LYS A 72 -6.23 7.64 2.99
C LYS A 72 -6.57 7.73 1.50
N ARG A 73 -5.77 7.10 0.64
CA ARG A 73 -6.01 7.05 -0.82
C ARG A 73 -7.28 6.30 -1.17
N CYS A 74 -7.56 5.16 -0.53
CA CYS A 74 -8.81 4.43 -0.73
C CYS A 74 -10.03 5.31 -0.42
N LYS A 75 -9.97 6.06 0.69
CA LYS A 75 -11.03 7.00 1.08
C LYS A 75 -11.19 8.14 0.07
N ALA A 76 -10.08 8.69 -0.45
CA ALA A 76 -10.10 9.72 -1.48
C ALA A 76 -10.68 9.20 -2.81
N PHE A 77 -10.25 8.03 -3.27
CA PHE A 77 -10.68 7.44 -4.53
C PHE A 77 -12.11 6.92 -4.54
N LYS A 78 -12.65 6.55 -3.37
CA LYS A 78 -14.07 6.27 -3.24
C LYS A 78 -14.95 7.49 -3.54
N LEU A 79 -14.45 8.70 -3.25
CA LEU A 79 -15.15 9.97 -3.52
C LEU A 79 -14.83 10.51 -4.91
N GLN A 80 -13.59 10.36 -5.36
CA GLN A 80 -13.09 10.83 -6.64
C GLN A 80 -12.28 9.70 -7.30
N PRO A 81 -12.93 8.79 -8.04
CA PRO A 81 -12.23 7.67 -8.65
C PRO A 81 -11.15 8.18 -9.63
N PRO A 82 -9.97 7.54 -9.66
CA PRO A 82 -8.92 7.92 -10.59
C PRO A 82 -9.34 7.68 -12.04
N GLU A 83 -8.67 8.34 -12.97
CA GLU A 83 -8.89 8.14 -14.40
C GLU A 83 -8.67 6.68 -14.79
N LYS A 84 -9.37 6.21 -15.82
CA LYS A 84 -9.35 4.79 -16.23
C LYS A 84 -7.94 4.27 -16.60
N ASP A 85 -7.06 5.17 -17.03
CA ASP A 85 -5.68 4.88 -17.42
C ASP A 85 -4.67 5.10 -16.28
N TRP A 86 -5.15 5.27 -15.04
CA TRP A 86 -4.28 5.40 -13.88
C TRP A 86 -3.53 4.09 -13.62
N ASP A 87 -2.21 4.16 -13.58
CA ASP A 87 -1.30 3.01 -13.51
C ASP A 87 -1.08 2.50 -12.07
N GLY A 88 -1.84 3.02 -11.11
CA GLY A 88 -1.69 2.70 -9.69
C GLY A 88 -0.50 3.38 -9.01
N VAL A 89 0.28 4.19 -9.75
CA VAL A 89 1.49 4.85 -9.23
C VAL A 89 1.13 6.27 -8.82
N HIS A 90 1.07 6.49 -7.51
CA HIS A 90 1.19 7.84 -6.98
C HIS A 90 2.66 8.18 -6.83
N THR A 91 3.18 9.02 -7.73
CA THR A 91 4.47 9.66 -7.52
C THR A 91 4.36 10.52 -6.26
N LEU A 92 5.00 10.09 -5.17
CA LEU A 92 5.35 10.97 -4.04
C LEU A 92 6.23 12.08 -4.61
N THR A 93 5.61 13.14 -5.11
CA THR A 93 6.30 14.40 -5.32
C THR A 93 6.46 15.02 -3.94
N GLU A 94 7.48 14.54 -3.22
CA GLU A 94 8.04 15.29 -2.11
C GLU A 94 8.54 16.61 -2.72
N LYS A 95 7.77 17.67 -2.51
CA LYS A 95 8.18 19.03 -2.84
C LYS A 95 9.35 19.39 -1.91
N GLY A 96 10.56 19.37 -2.46
CA GLY A 96 11.72 20.12 -1.98
C GLY A 96 12.03 21.21 -2.97
#